data_AF-A0A0K9NF11-F1
#
_entry.id   AF-A0A0K9NF11-F1
#
_cell.length_a   1.000
_cell.length_b   1.000
_cell.length_c   1.000
_cell.angle_alpha   90.00
_cell.angle_beta   90.00
_cell.angle_gamma   90.00
#
_symmetry.space_group_name_H-M   'P 1'
#
loop_
_entity.id
_entity.type
_entity.pdbx_description
1 polymer ?
#
loop_
_entity_poly.entity_id
_entity_poly.type
_entity_poly.pdbx_seq_one_letter_code
_entity_poly.pdbx_strand_id
1 'polypeptide(L)'
;MTGCSDEREDRLEDKVDKLEQQVTDLESKKDGTGSENGSTDSSASGTSAQGQDGSSSAGSTDYETLKAAAEAAADKVNSASPSGTAAEQREQFYTLKNELDDIDHQLDLYDDNLENEYRSGSLDASSYRQQERDIDALEDILDTAEDRLEVLFGIDD
;
A
#
# COMPACT_ATOMS: atom_id res chain seq x y z
N MET A 1 31.64 -16.80 30.30
CA MET A 1 31.32 -17.07 28.88
C MET A 1 30.40 -15.95 28.46
N THR A 2 30.96 -14.93 27.81
CA THR A 2 30.24 -13.73 27.36
C THR A 2 30.61 -13.56 25.90
N GLY A 3 29.64 -13.64 24.99
CA GLY A 3 29.93 -13.59 23.54
C GLY A 3 28.74 -13.97 22.65
N CYS A 4 27.56 -13.42 22.89
CA CYS A 4 26.41 -13.51 21.98
C CYS A 4 25.55 -12.21 22.00
N SER A 5 26.18 -11.04 22.19
CA SER A 5 25.48 -9.75 22.14
C SER A 5 25.81 -8.95 20.87
N ASP A 6 27.03 -9.08 20.34
CA ASP A 6 27.51 -8.26 19.22
C ASP A 6 26.77 -8.51 17.89
N GLU A 7 26.46 -9.76 17.53
CA GLU A 7 25.83 -10.07 16.21
C GLU A 7 24.40 -9.52 16.05
N ARG A 8 23.74 -9.18 17.16
CA ARG A 8 22.40 -8.59 17.14
C ARG A 8 22.48 -7.08 16.95
N GLU A 9 23.45 -6.43 17.59
CA GLU A 9 23.68 -4.98 17.46
C GLU A 9 24.19 -4.65 16.06
N ASP A 10 25.14 -5.42 15.52
CA ASP A 10 25.64 -5.25 14.14
C ASP A 10 24.51 -5.35 13.09
N ARG A 11 23.56 -6.29 13.28
CA ARG A 11 22.41 -6.45 12.37
C ARG A 11 21.36 -5.34 12.51
N LEU A 12 21.30 -4.68 13.67
CA LEU A 12 20.44 -3.53 13.85
C LEU A 12 21.08 -2.27 13.24
N GLU A 13 22.40 -2.09 13.38
CA GLU A 13 23.15 -1.00 12.76
C GLU A 13 23.07 -1.08 11.22
N ASP A 14 23.26 -2.27 10.62
CA ASP A 14 23.10 -2.47 9.18
C ASP A 14 21.69 -2.11 8.66
N LYS A 15 20.65 -2.30 9.49
CA LYS A 15 19.27 -1.93 9.13
C LYS A 15 19.03 -0.43 9.24
N VAL A 16 19.62 0.23 10.22
CA VAL A 16 19.52 1.68 10.41
C VAL A 16 20.21 2.40 9.26
N ASP A 17 21.43 1.99 8.88
CA ASP A 17 22.16 2.58 7.75
C ASP A 17 21.38 2.43 6.42
N LYS A 18 20.73 1.28 6.22
CA LYS A 18 19.89 1.04 5.03
C LYS A 18 18.64 1.91 5.01
N LEU A 19 18.03 2.16 6.17
CA LEU A 19 16.86 3.03 6.30
C LEU A 19 17.24 4.51 6.09
N GLU A 20 18.37 4.98 6.62
CA GLU A 20 18.86 6.34 6.39
C GLU A 20 19.19 6.60 4.91
N GLN A 21 19.77 5.61 4.22
CA GLN A 21 20.03 5.68 2.78
C GLN A 21 18.73 5.81 1.97
N GLN A 22 17.67 5.05 2.33
CA GLN A 22 16.37 5.13 1.65
C GLN A 22 15.66 6.47 1.86
N VAL A 23 15.74 7.04 3.07
CA VAL A 23 15.14 8.37 3.35
C VAL A 23 15.86 9.45 2.54
N THR A 24 17.19 9.39 2.44
CA THR A 24 17.98 10.36 1.67
C THR A 24 17.66 10.31 0.16
N ASP A 25 17.47 9.10 -0.40
CA ASP A 25 17.09 8.94 -1.81
C ASP A 25 15.66 9.42 -2.09
N LEU A 26 14.74 9.26 -1.12
CA LEU A 26 13.36 9.76 -1.22
C LEU A 26 13.29 11.29 -1.10
N GLU A 27 14.07 11.91 -0.22
CA GLU A 27 14.17 13.37 -0.12
C GLU A 27 14.79 13.99 -1.38
N SER A 28 15.80 13.33 -1.96
CA SER A 28 16.44 13.78 -3.21
C SER A 28 15.51 13.71 -4.43
N LYS A 29 14.47 12.86 -4.39
CA LYS A 29 13.48 12.72 -5.47
C LYS A 29 12.39 13.79 -5.40
N LYS A 30 12.22 14.46 -4.26
CA LYS A 30 11.20 15.49 -4.02
C LYS A 30 11.64 16.90 -4.43
N ASP A 31 12.93 17.13 -4.64
CA ASP A 31 13.50 18.44 -5.00
C ASP A 31 13.73 18.63 -6.53
N GLY A 32 13.32 17.65 -7.35
CA GLY A 32 13.63 17.59 -8.79
C GLY A 32 12.48 17.96 -9.74
N THR A 33 11.37 18.54 -9.28
CA THR A 33 10.23 18.85 -10.17
C THR A 33 9.64 20.22 -9.86
N GLY A 34 10.24 21.25 -10.48
CA GLY A 34 9.80 22.63 -10.35
C GLY A 34 10.25 23.53 -11.50
N SER A 35 9.37 23.66 -12.50
CA SER A 35 9.15 24.86 -13.33
C SER A 35 10.00 25.07 -14.59
N GLU A 36 9.44 24.70 -15.74
CA GLU A 36 9.57 25.51 -16.97
C GLU A 36 8.18 25.81 -17.53
N ASN A 37 7.78 27.07 -17.37
CA ASN A 37 6.56 27.66 -17.90
C ASN A 37 6.83 28.12 -19.34
N GLY A 38 6.23 27.44 -20.32
CA GLY A 38 6.38 27.72 -21.75
C GLY A 38 5.02 27.82 -22.44
N SER A 39 4.45 29.02 -22.47
CA SER A 39 3.24 29.34 -23.23
C SER A 39 3.55 29.44 -24.72
N THR A 40 2.85 28.68 -25.58
CA THR A 40 2.52 29.10 -26.96
C THR A 40 1.24 28.44 -27.48
N ASP A 41 0.32 29.29 -27.91
CA ASP A 41 -0.95 29.05 -28.61
C ASP A 41 -0.69 28.68 -30.09
N SER A 42 -1.40 27.68 -30.64
CA SER A 42 -2.09 27.76 -31.96
C SER A 42 -2.63 26.41 -32.44
N SER A 43 -3.96 26.31 -32.42
CA SER A 43 -4.87 25.74 -33.44
C SER A 43 -4.39 24.62 -34.39
N ALA A 44 -5.09 23.48 -34.40
CA ALA A 44 -6.04 23.10 -35.47
C ALA A 44 -6.39 21.58 -35.47
N SER A 45 -7.70 21.30 -35.31
CA SER A 45 -8.52 20.28 -35.98
C SER A 45 -8.01 18.83 -36.19
N GLY A 46 -8.77 17.88 -35.63
CA GLY A 46 -9.42 16.84 -36.46
C GLY A 46 -9.07 15.37 -36.19
N THR A 47 -10.09 14.64 -35.72
CA THR A 47 -10.38 13.21 -35.96
C THR A 47 -9.79 12.16 -35.01
N SER A 48 -10.70 11.70 -34.14
CA SER A 48 -11.02 10.31 -33.76
C SER A 48 -9.99 9.21 -34.02
N ALA A 49 -9.43 8.67 -32.94
CA ALA A 49 -9.12 7.24 -32.84
C ALA A 49 -9.29 6.81 -31.38
N GLN A 50 -10.26 5.92 -31.19
CA GLN A 50 -10.50 5.13 -30.00
C GLN A 50 -9.34 4.16 -29.80
N GLY A 51 -8.77 4.13 -28.60
CA GLY A 51 -7.78 3.14 -28.20
C GLY A 51 -7.07 3.58 -26.94
N GLN A 52 -7.42 2.93 -25.83
CA GLN A 52 -6.61 2.74 -24.62
C GLN A 52 -5.59 3.85 -24.34
N ASP A 53 -5.98 4.80 -23.49
CA ASP A 53 -4.99 5.46 -22.65
C ASP A 53 -5.04 4.76 -21.30
N GLY A 54 -4.20 3.72 -21.18
CA GLY A 54 -3.68 3.34 -19.89
C GLY A 54 -2.85 4.54 -19.42
N SER A 55 -3.50 5.46 -18.74
CA SER A 55 -2.82 6.50 -17.98
C SER A 55 -2.14 5.79 -16.82
N SER A 56 -0.96 5.25 -17.09
CA SER A 56 -0.03 4.75 -16.10
C SER A 56 0.42 5.94 -15.26
N SER A 57 -0.42 6.33 -14.30
CA SER A 57 0.00 7.09 -13.14
C SER A 57 1.08 6.26 -12.46
N ALA A 58 2.32 6.72 -12.56
CA ALA A 58 3.47 6.02 -12.02
C ALA A 58 3.29 5.82 -10.50
N GLY A 59 2.91 4.60 -10.10
CA GLY A 59 3.00 4.12 -8.73
C GLY A 59 1.71 3.63 -8.07
N SER A 60 0.52 3.75 -8.68
CA SER A 60 -0.73 3.27 -8.07
C SER A 60 -1.00 1.81 -8.46
N THR A 61 -1.13 0.94 -7.46
CA THR A 61 -1.61 -0.44 -7.61
C THR A 61 -3.06 -0.41 -8.11
N ASP A 62 -3.41 -1.23 -9.11
CA ASP A 62 -4.79 -1.27 -9.59
C ASP A 62 -5.75 -1.96 -8.60
N TYR A 63 -7.04 -1.61 -8.67
CA TYR A 63 -8.07 -2.13 -7.76
C TYR A 63 -8.12 -3.66 -7.71
N GLU A 64 -8.03 -4.34 -8.86
CA GLU A 64 -8.10 -5.80 -8.90
C GLU A 64 -6.92 -6.45 -8.19
N THR A 65 -5.74 -5.83 -8.24
CA THR A 65 -4.58 -6.29 -7.46
C THR A 65 -4.80 -6.09 -5.97
N LEU A 66 -5.33 -4.94 -5.54
CA LEU A 66 -5.63 -4.67 -4.13
C LEU A 66 -6.69 -5.61 -3.58
N LYS A 67 -7.77 -5.81 -4.34
CA LYS A 67 -8.82 -6.78 -4.01
C LYS A 67 -8.25 -8.18 -3.83
N ALA A 68 -7.45 -8.66 -4.79
CA ALA A 68 -6.85 -9.98 -4.71
C ALA A 68 -5.89 -10.09 -3.51
N ALA A 69 -5.15 -9.02 -3.19
CA ALA A 69 -4.26 -8.97 -2.04
C ALA A 69 -5.05 -9.04 -0.71
N ALA A 70 -6.10 -8.23 -0.55
CA ALA A 70 -6.95 -8.22 0.64
C ALA A 70 -7.64 -9.59 0.86
N GLU A 71 -8.25 -10.15 -0.19
CA GLU A 71 -8.88 -11.48 -0.12
C GLU A 71 -7.84 -12.57 0.24
N ALA A 72 -6.66 -12.53 -0.36
CA ALA A 72 -5.60 -13.49 -0.07
C ALA A 72 -5.05 -13.36 1.35
N ALA A 73 -4.86 -12.13 1.85
CA ALA A 73 -4.40 -11.89 3.22
C ALA A 73 -5.45 -12.36 4.25
N ALA A 74 -6.72 -12.06 4.02
CA ALA A 74 -7.82 -12.55 4.86
C ALA A 74 -7.87 -14.09 4.88
N ASP A 75 -7.74 -14.74 3.72
CA ASP A 75 -7.68 -16.21 3.63
C ASP A 75 -6.47 -16.80 4.38
N LYS A 76 -5.34 -16.10 4.33
CA LYS A 76 -4.10 -16.48 5.02
C LYS A 76 -4.27 -16.40 6.53
N VAL A 77 -4.91 -15.35 7.04
CA VAL A 77 -5.27 -15.22 8.46
C VAL A 77 -6.27 -16.30 8.87
N ASN A 78 -7.31 -16.55 8.06
CA ASN A 78 -8.30 -17.59 8.33
C ASN A 78 -7.70 -18.99 8.39
N SER A 79 -6.63 -19.23 7.63
CA SER A 79 -5.89 -20.49 7.59
C SER A 79 -4.73 -20.54 8.59
N ALA A 80 -4.40 -19.44 9.25
CA ALA A 80 -3.30 -19.36 10.19
C ALA A 80 -3.58 -20.20 11.43
N SER A 81 -2.56 -20.91 11.90
CA SER A 81 -2.57 -21.63 13.16
C SER A 81 -1.30 -21.28 13.91
N PRO A 82 -1.37 -20.50 14.99
CA PRO A 82 -0.21 -20.16 15.80
C PRO A 82 0.52 -21.44 16.23
N SER A 83 1.85 -21.47 16.05
CA SER A 83 2.66 -22.64 16.34
C SER A 83 4.06 -22.26 16.85
N GLY A 84 4.73 -23.21 17.50
CA GLY A 84 6.05 -22.98 18.10
C GLY A 84 5.98 -22.31 19.47
N THR A 85 7.08 -21.65 19.85
CA THR A 85 7.23 -20.89 21.09
C THR A 85 6.44 -19.57 21.05
N ALA A 86 6.22 -18.95 22.21
CA ALA A 86 5.55 -17.65 22.30
C ALA A 86 6.28 -16.54 21.52
N ALA A 87 7.61 -16.60 21.40
CA ALA A 87 8.36 -15.63 20.59
C ALA A 87 8.09 -15.82 19.09
N GLU A 88 8.10 -17.06 18.61
CA GLU A 88 7.80 -17.40 17.22
C GLU A 88 6.34 -17.09 16.87
N GLN A 89 5.40 -17.28 17.81
CA GLN A 89 4.00 -16.91 17.61
C GLN A 89 3.82 -15.39 17.50
N ARG A 90 4.52 -14.60 18.31
CA ARG A 90 4.51 -13.13 18.16
C ARG A 90 5.09 -12.69 16.82
N GLU A 91 6.17 -13.32 16.35
CA GLU A 91 6.74 -13.01 15.05
C GLU A 91 5.77 -13.35 13.90
N GLN A 92 5.08 -14.49 13.99
CA GLN A 92 4.01 -14.87 13.06
C GLN A 92 2.86 -13.85 13.06
N PHE A 93 2.44 -13.38 14.24
CA PHE A 93 1.42 -12.33 14.38
C PHE A 93 1.83 -11.05 13.64
N TYR A 94 2.98 -10.45 13.99
CA TYR A 94 3.40 -9.19 13.37
C TYR A 94 3.69 -9.32 11.87
N THR A 95 4.08 -10.50 11.40
CA THR A 95 4.23 -10.74 9.96
C THR A 95 2.90 -10.61 9.24
N LEU A 96 1.83 -11.19 9.78
CA LEU A 96 0.50 -11.11 9.19
C LEU A 96 -0.12 -9.72 9.39
N LYS A 97 0.07 -9.10 10.55
CA LYS A 97 -0.42 -7.75 10.86
C LYS A 97 0.17 -6.72 9.90
N ASN A 98 1.50 -6.72 9.72
CA ASN A 98 2.15 -5.82 8.77
C ASN A 98 1.67 -6.05 7.32
N GLU A 99 1.35 -7.30 6.94
CA GLU A 99 0.81 -7.59 5.60
C GLU A 99 -0.59 -7.00 5.43
N LEU A 100 -1.44 -7.02 6.46
CA LEU A 100 -2.75 -6.35 6.44
C LEU A 100 -2.59 -4.82 6.38
N ASP A 101 -1.74 -4.25 7.24
CA ASP A 101 -1.47 -2.81 7.30
C ASP A 101 -0.91 -2.26 5.98
N ASP A 102 -0.03 -3.02 5.33
CA ASP A 102 0.54 -2.64 4.04
C ASP A 102 -0.53 -2.59 2.94
N ILE A 103 -1.55 -3.47 3.00
CA ILE A 103 -2.66 -3.47 2.03
C ILE A 103 -3.62 -2.32 2.33
N ASP A 104 -3.95 -2.10 3.59
CA ASP A 104 -4.78 -0.99 4.06
C ASP A 104 -4.20 0.35 3.61
N HIS A 105 -2.90 0.56 3.85
CA HIS A 105 -2.20 1.75 3.38
C HIS A 105 -2.22 1.91 1.85
N GLN A 106 -2.22 0.81 1.09
CA GLN A 106 -2.36 0.90 -0.36
C GLN A 106 -3.78 1.22 -0.81
N LEU A 107 -4.81 0.82 -0.06
CA LEU A 107 -6.19 1.24 -0.28
C LEU A 107 -6.34 2.74 -0.05
N ASP A 108 -5.79 3.28 1.04
CA ASP A 108 -5.74 4.74 1.29
C ASP A 108 -5.15 5.51 0.11
N LEU A 109 -4.00 5.06 -0.40
CA LEU A 109 -3.33 5.71 -1.53
C LEU A 109 -4.13 5.58 -2.83
N TYR A 110 -4.86 4.48 -3.00
CA TYR A 110 -5.73 4.27 -4.14
C TYR A 110 -6.95 5.19 -4.05
N ASP A 111 -7.55 5.34 -2.87
CA ASP A 111 -8.67 6.24 -2.62
C ASP A 111 -8.29 7.71 -2.86
N ASP A 112 -7.15 8.15 -2.32
CA ASP A 112 -6.58 9.48 -2.59
C ASP A 112 -6.40 9.73 -4.10
N ASN A 113 -5.98 8.72 -4.86
CA ASN A 113 -5.86 8.83 -6.32
C ASN A 113 -7.24 8.96 -6.98
N LEU A 114 -8.20 8.15 -6.54
CA LEU A 114 -9.58 8.15 -7.01
C LEU A 114 -10.25 9.53 -6.80
N GLU A 115 -10.08 10.12 -5.62
CA GLU A 115 -10.55 11.49 -5.34
C GLU A 115 -9.95 12.51 -6.31
N ASN A 116 -8.65 12.39 -6.62
CA ASN A 116 -7.97 13.29 -7.54
C ASN A 116 -8.47 13.14 -8.98
N GLU A 117 -8.73 11.91 -9.44
CA GLU A 117 -9.33 11.65 -10.75
C GLU A 117 -10.75 12.22 -10.86
N TYR A 118 -11.55 12.08 -9.80
CA TYR A 118 -12.89 12.67 -9.73
C TYR A 118 -12.83 14.21 -9.72
N ARG A 119 -11.95 14.80 -8.91
CA ARG A 119 -11.76 16.27 -8.83
C ARG A 119 -11.26 16.87 -10.15
N SER A 120 -10.43 16.14 -10.89
CA SER A 120 -9.94 16.56 -12.22
C SER A 120 -10.97 16.36 -13.34
N GLY A 121 -12.05 15.62 -13.08
CA GLY A 121 -13.09 15.29 -14.05
C GLY A 121 -12.73 14.14 -14.99
N SER A 122 -11.62 13.44 -14.72
CA SER A 122 -11.21 12.23 -15.44
C SER A 122 -12.10 11.02 -15.09
N LEU A 123 -12.69 11.04 -13.90
CA LEU A 123 -13.62 10.03 -13.41
C LEU A 123 -15.01 10.65 -13.18
N ASP A 124 -16.07 9.95 -13.60
CA ASP A 124 -17.44 10.42 -13.38
C ASP A 124 -17.95 10.06 -11.98
N ALA A 125 -18.95 10.81 -11.50
CA ALA A 125 -19.49 10.65 -10.15
C ALA A 125 -20.11 9.26 -9.87
N SER A 126 -20.59 8.55 -10.89
CA SER A 126 -21.16 7.22 -10.70
C SER A 126 -20.05 6.18 -10.52
N SER A 127 -19.01 6.25 -11.34
CA SER A 127 -17.84 5.38 -11.26
C SER A 127 -17.09 5.59 -9.95
N TYR A 128 -16.83 6.86 -9.58
CA TYR A 128 -16.25 7.26 -8.30
C TYR A 128 -16.96 6.61 -7.11
N ARG A 129 -18.28 6.85 -6.98
CA ARG A 129 -19.07 6.28 -5.88
C ARG A 129 -19.14 4.75 -5.88
N GLN A 130 -18.94 4.10 -7.03
CA GLN A 130 -18.90 2.64 -7.07
C GLN A 130 -17.57 2.16 -6.52
N GLN A 131 -16.46 2.75 -6.97
CA GLN A 131 -15.13 2.40 -6.50
C GLN A 131 -14.94 2.68 -5.01
N GLU A 132 -15.47 3.79 -4.48
CA GLU A 132 -15.49 4.07 -3.03
C GLU A 132 -16.15 2.93 -2.24
N ARG A 133 -17.35 2.51 -2.64
CA ARG A 133 -18.04 1.38 -1.99
C ARG A 133 -17.27 0.07 -2.09
N ASP A 134 -16.52 -0.10 -3.19
CA ASP A 134 -15.73 -1.27 -3.44
C ASP A 134 -14.43 -1.26 -2.61
N ILE A 135 -13.89 -0.08 -2.27
CA ILE A 135 -12.77 0.12 -1.33
C ILE A 135 -13.25 -0.11 0.11
N ASP A 136 -14.35 0.52 0.53
CA ASP A 136 -14.97 0.33 1.85
C ASP A 136 -15.16 -1.17 2.16
N ALA A 137 -15.59 -1.95 1.16
CA ALA A 137 -15.81 -3.37 1.31
C ALA A 137 -14.51 -4.18 1.47
N LEU A 138 -13.38 -3.70 0.94
CA LEU A 138 -12.07 -4.31 1.15
C LEU A 138 -11.52 -3.96 2.54
N GLU A 139 -11.70 -2.72 3.00
CA GLU A 139 -11.35 -2.30 4.36
C GLU A 139 -12.11 -3.12 5.40
N ASP A 140 -13.43 -3.32 5.24
CA ASP A 140 -14.25 -4.19 6.09
C ASP A 140 -13.69 -5.64 6.17
N ILE A 141 -13.12 -6.13 5.06
CA ILE A 141 -12.48 -7.46 5.00
C ILE A 141 -11.17 -7.47 5.80
N LEU A 142 -10.34 -6.42 5.65
CA LEU A 142 -9.07 -6.28 6.37
C LEU A 142 -9.31 -6.14 7.88
N ASP A 143 -10.25 -5.30 8.30
CA ASP A 143 -10.66 -5.13 9.70
C ASP A 143 -11.11 -6.47 10.31
N THR A 144 -11.97 -7.20 9.58
CA THR A 144 -12.41 -8.52 10.04
C THR A 144 -11.26 -9.51 10.15
N ALA A 145 -10.28 -9.43 9.24
CA ALA A 145 -9.09 -10.27 9.28
C ALA A 145 -8.18 -9.89 10.44
N GLU A 146 -8.01 -8.61 10.75
CA GLU A 146 -7.25 -8.11 11.88
C GLU A 146 -7.85 -8.57 13.22
N ASP A 147 -9.14 -8.33 13.44
CA ASP A 147 -9.86 -8.80 14.62
C ASP A 147 -9.67 -10.32 14.82
N ARG A 148 -9.74 -11.06 13.70
CA ARG A 148 -9.55 -12.52 13.71
C ARG A 148 -8.12 -12.89 14.08
N LEU A 149 -7.13 -12.17 13.55
CA LEU A 149 -5.71 -12.38 13.82
C LEU A 149 -5.40 -12.18 15.30
N GLU A 150 -5.87 -11.09 15.89
CA GLU A 150 -5.73 -10.79 17.32
C GLU A 150 -6.32 -11.89 18.19
N VAL A 151 -7.56 -12.31 17.90
CA VAL A 151 -8.23 -13.40 18.61
C VAL A 151 -7.48 -14.73 18.47
N LEU A 152 -6.94 -15.03 17.27
CA LEU A 152 -6.21 -16.28 17.02
C LEU A 152 -4.91 -16.36 17.82
N PHE A 153 -4.15 -15.27 17.87
CA PHE A 153 -2.86 -15.23 18.57
C PHE A 153 -3.00 -14.86 20.05
N GLY A 154 -4.16 -14.35 20.47
CA GLY A 154 -4.41 -13.90 21.85
C GLY A 154 -3.57 -12.67 22.21
N ILE A 155 -3.32 -11.81 21.23
CA ILE A 155 -2.56 -10.57 21.35
C ILE A 155 -3.54 -9.46 21.01
N ASP A 156 -3.68 -8.51 21.93
CA ASP A 156 -4.43 -7.26 21.79
C ASP A 156 -3.33 -6.19 21.68
N ASP A 157 -3.26 -5.47 20.55
CA ASP A 157 -2.21 -4.47 20.28
C ASP A 157 -2.63 -3.06 20.77
#